data_AF-A0A2D5X0N5-F1
#
_entry.id   AF-A0A2D5X0N5-F1
#
_cell.length_a   1.000
_cell.length_b   1.000
_cell.length_c   1.000
_cell.angle_alpha   90.00
_cell.angle_beta   90.00
_cell.angle_gamma   90.00
#
_symmetry.space_group_name_H-M   'P 1'
#
loop_
_entity.id
_entity.type
_entity.pdbx_description
1 polymer ?
#
loop_
_entity_poly.entity_id
_entity_poly.type
_entity_poly.pdbx_seq_one_letter_code
_entity_poly.pdbx_strand_id
1 'polypeptide(L)' 'HACCDQKHPGHLTLYEFARAMKILAPELKHFHIRNLFHEIDLNQDGVIDVDEFLESLENGKLEQEE' A
#
# COMPACT_ATOMS: atom_id res chain seq x y z
N HIS A 1 16.36 -28.02 7.52
CA HIS A 1 15.39 -27.51 8.52
C HIS A 1 15.47 -25.99 8.50
N ALA A 2 14.30 -25.36 8.54
CA ALA A 2 13.97 -23.95 8.31
C ALA A 2 14.91 -22.87 8.88
N CYS A 3 15.01 -21.76 8.14
CA CYS A 3 14.83 -20.37 8.60
C CYS A 3 15.03 -19.44 7.38
N CYS A 4 14.09 -19.34 6.44
CA CYS A 4 13.01 -18.34 6.52
C CYS A 4 13.40 -17.06 7.28
N ASP A 5 14.36 -16.32 6.74
CA ASP A 5 14.42 -14.87 6.92
C ASP A 5 14.29 -14.21 5.54
N GLN A 6 13.24 -14.60 4.81
CA GLN A 6 12.72 -13.71 3.80
C GLN A 6 12.01 -12.59 4.57
N LYS A 7 12.80 -11.61 5.03
CA LYS A 7 12.33 -10.22 5.10
C LYS A 7 12.02 -9.85 3.67
N HIS A 8 10.89 -10.30 3.15
CA HIS A 8 10.43 -10.02 1.80
C HIS A 8 10.30 -8.49 1.71
N PRO A 9 11.26 -7.78 1.11
CA PRO A 9 11.23 -6.33 1.04
C PRO A 9 10.37 -5.86 -0.14
N GLY A 10 9.65 -6.79 -0.77
CA GLY A 10 8.82 -6.57 -1.96
C GLY A 10 7.36 -6.26 -1.67
N HIS A 11 6.94 -6.25 -0.39
CA HIS A 11 5.57 -5.93 -0.02
C HIS A 11 5.46 -4.93 1.12
N LEU A 12 4.51 -4.01 0.97
CA LEU A 12 4.06 -3.04 1.95
C LEU A 12 2.84 -3.58 2.67
N THR A 13 3.00 -3.91 3.95
CA THR A 13 1.84 -4.19 4.81
C THR A 13 1.02 -2.91 5.02
N LEU A 14 -0.27 -3.07 5.39
CA LEU A 14 -1.13 -1.94 5.76
C LEU A 14 -0.48 -0.99 6.78
N TYR A 15 0.28 -1.54 7.73
CA TYR A 15 0.97 -0.74 8.74
C TYR A 15 2.07 0.14 8.14
N GLU A 16 2.93 -0.45 7.30
CA GLU A 16 4.01 0.28 6.63
C GLU A 16 3.45 1.30 5.64
N PHE A 17 2.43 0.92 4.88
CA PHE A 17 1.72 1.81 3.96
C PHE A 17 1.09 2.99 4.71
N ALA A 18 0.37 2.74 5.79
CA ALA A 18 -0.25 3.80 6.59
C ALA A 18 0.78 4.75 7.22
N ARG A 19 1.96 4.22 7.60
CA ARG A 19 3.05 5.02 8.14
C ARG A 19 3.70 5.89 7.05
N ALA A 20 3.89 5.36 5.85
CA ALA A 20 4.36 6.12 4.69
C ALA A 20 3.36 7.22 4.30
N MET A 21 2.06 6.88 4.20
CA MET A 21 1.00 7.84 3.88
C MET A 21 0.85 8.93 4.95
N LYS A 22 1.08 8.64 6.23
CA LYS A 22 1.14 9.68 7.27
C LYS A 22 2.25 10.70 7.07
N ILE A 23 3.35 10.31 6.44
CA ILE A 23 4.50 11.19 6.19
C ILE A 23 4.30 11.95 4.88
N LEU A 24 3.83 11.26 3.84
CA LEU A 24 3.61 11.82 2.51
C LEU A 24 2.37 12.72 2.46
N ALA A 25 1.30 12.35 3.18
CA ALA A 25 0.00 13.01 3.20
C ALA A 25 -0.62 12.95 4.62
N PRO A 26 -0.08 13.73 5.57
CA PRO A 26 -0.53 13.73 6.97
C PRO A 26 -2.00 14.14 7.17
N GLU A 27 -2.60 14.78 6.17
CA GLU A 27 -4.02 15.17 6.15
C GLU A 27 -4.98 14.00 5.86
N LEU A 28 -4.49 12.89 5.30
CA LEU A 28 -5.30 11.72 5.05
C LEU A 28 -5.68 11.02 6.36
N LYS A 29 -6.99 10.86 6.57
CA LYS A 29 -7.52 10.11 7.72
C LYS A 29 -7.20 8.62 7.58
N HIS A 30 -7.03 7.94 8.71
CA HIS A 30 -6.81 6.49 8.74
C HIS A 30 -7.86 5.69 7.94
N PHE A 31 -9.10 6.17 7.89
CA PHE A 31 -10.17 5.56 7.09
C PHE A 31 -9.87 5.63 5.58
N HIS A 32 -9.37 6.76 5.08
CA HIS A 32 -9.02 6.92 3.67
C HIS A 32 -7.81 6.07 3.31
N ILE A 33 -6.81 6.02 4.20
CA ILE A 33 -5.62 5.16 4.01
C ILE A 33 -6.03 3.70 3.87
N ARG A 34 -6.98 3.23 4.68
CA ARG A 34 -7.47 1.84 4.61
C ARG A 34 -8.23 1.56 3.31
N ASN A 35 -9.06 2.51 2.86
CA ASN A 35 -9.77 2.36 1.59
C ASN A 35 -8.77 2.34 0.42
N LEU A 36 -7.83 3.29 0.41
CA LEU A 36 -6.77 3.34 -0.59
C LEU A 36 -5.94 2.05 -0.60
N PHE A 37 -5.62 1.52 0.58
CA PHE A 37 -4.93 0.25 0.71
C PHE A 37 -5.72 -0.88 0.03
N HIS A 38 -7.02 -1.03 0.31
CA HIS A 38 -7.87 -2.01 -0.36
C HIS A 38 -8.07 -1.76 -1.86
N GLU A 39 -7.96 -0.53 -2.33
CA GLU A 39 -8.04 -0.22 -3.76
C GLU A 39 -6.77 -0.56 -4.54
N ILE A 40 -5.63 -0.58 -3.84
CA ILE A 40 -4.32 -0.99 -4.37
C ILE A 40 -4.12 -2.51 -4.21
N ASP A 41 -4.57 -3.09 -3.10
CA ASP A 41 -4.51 -4.53 -2.80
C ASP A 41 -5.51 -5.31 -3.68
N LEU A 42 -5.10 -5.56 -4.93
CA LEU A 42 -5.92 -6.19 -5.97
C LEU A 42 -6.16 -7.67 -5.66
N ASN A 43 -5.13 -8.33 -5.11
CA ASN A 43 -5.18 -9.73 -4.73
C ASN A 43 -5.84 -9.97 -3.37
N GLN A 44 -6.06 -8.91 -2.57
CA GLN A 44 -6.65 -8.95 -1.23
C GLN A 44 -5.89 -9.85 -0.25
N ASP A 45 -4.57 -9.97 -0.42
CA ASP A 45 -3.70 -10.71 0.50
C ASP A 45 -3.39 -9.90 1.77
N GLY A 46 -3.79 -8.63 1.81
CA GLY A 46 -3.57 -7.74 2.96
C GLY A 46 -2.17 -7.13 2.98
N VAL A 47 -1.47 -7.21 1.85
CA VAL A 47 -0.16 -6.60 1.57
C VAL A 47 -0.20 -6.01 0.15
N ILE A 48 0.51 -4.90 -0.05
CA ILE A 48 0.68 -4.29 -1.37
C ILE A 48 2.05 -4.71 -1.91
N ASP A 49 2.07 -5.52 -2.96
CA ASP A 49 3.29 -5.82 -3.68
C ASP A 49 3.73 -4.64 -4.57
N VAL A 50 5.01 -4.61 -4.96
CA VAL A 50 5.54 -3.56 -5.86
C VAL A 50 4.73 -3.48 -7.16
N ASP A 51 4.29 -4.61 -7.69
CA ASP A 51 3.49 -4.70 -8.92
C ASP A 51 2.12 -4.03 -8.75
N GLU A 52 1.42 -4.33 -7.65
CA GLU A 52 0.13 -3.72 -7.30
C GLU A 52 0.25 -2.20 -7.07
N PHE A 53 1.34 -1.78 -6.43
CA PHE A 53 1.62 -0.36 -6.23
C PHE A 53 1.84 0.38 -7.56
N LEU A 54 2.60 -0.21 -8.48
CA LEU A 54 2.85 0.36 -9.80
C LEU A 54 1.56 0.39 -10.63
N GLU A 55 0.76 -0.69 -10.61
CA GLU A 55 -0.51 -0.73 -11.35
C GLU A 55 -1.48 0.35 -10.86
N SER A 56 -1.50 0.63 -9.55
CA SER A 56 -2.32 1.71 -8.99
C SER A 56 -1.84 3.11 -9.40
N LEU A 57 -0.53 3.31 -9.50
CA LEU A 57 0.07 4.55 -10.04
C LEU A 57 -0.22 4.73 -11.53
N GLU A 58 -0.08 3.67 -12.32
CA GLU A 58 -0.33 3.68 -13.76
C GLU A 58 -1.81 3.88 -14.10
N ASN A 59 -2.70 3.33 -13.27
CA ASN A 59 -4.15 3.55 -13.39
C ASN A 59 -4.60 4.93 -12.88
N GLY A 60 -3.70 5.81 -12.44
CA GLY A 60 -4.02 7.18 -12.03
C GLY A 60 -4.94 7.25 -10.81
N LYS A 61 -5.08 6.17 -10.03
CA LYS A 61 -6.01 6.13 -8.88
C LYS A 61 -5.59 7.04 -7.73
N LEU A 62 -4.37 7.56 -7.78
CA LEU A 62 -3.80 8.51 -6.82
C LEU A 62 -3.96 9.98 -7.26
N GLU A 63 -4.50 10.24 -8.46
CA GLU A 63 -4.84 11.58 -8.94
C GLU A 63 -6.35 11.81 -8.83
N GLN A 64 -6.83 12.14 -7.64
CA GLN A 64 -8.09 12.86 -7.51
C GLN A 64 -7.95 13.99 -6.50
N GLU A 65 -7.47 15.13 -7.00
CA GLU A 65 -7.91 16.44 -6.53
C GLU A 65 -7.89 17.41 -7.73
N GLU A 66 -9.04 17.55 -8.41
CA GLU A 66 -9.46 18.82 -9.03
C GLU A 66 -10.42 19.52 -8.07
#